data_AF-A0A9J7EIR4-F1
#
_entry.id   AF-A0A9J7EIR4-F1
#
_cell.length_a   1.000
_cell.length_b   1.000
_cell.length_c   1.000
_cell.angle_alpha   90.00
_cell.angle_beta   90.00
_cell.angle_gamma   90.00
#
_symmetry.space_group_name_H-M   'P 1'
#
loop_
_entity.id
_entity.type
_entity.pdbx_description
1 polymer ?
#
loop_
_entity_poly.entity_id
_entity_poly.type
_entity_poly.pdbx_seq_one_letter_code
_entity_poly.pdbx_strand_id
1 'polypeptide(L)'
;MKLPFNQVLAPMLKPHLGRTRIFCHHPTFCMSILYTYSYGVLGFLLSANHLRKHLGEHPPVCSPDTVRDDSNFMLLHDLKIIATSMGLVQYACLLVGCFTENPSLFIPHLTGQMIMVAIKILNALLLFVPINAKAIGKLTHKIPAIMLMAFNWLQEFCVFRKYLCICDL
;
A
#
# COMPACT_ATOMS: atom_id res chain seq x y z
N MET A 1 0.54 -1.19 -25.74
CA MET A 1 1.83 -1.89 -25.52
C MET A 1 1.53 -3.16 -24.73
N LYS A 2 1.80 -4.34 -25.29
CA LYS A 2 1.71 -5.61 -24.55
C LYS A 2 2.88 -5.67 -23.56
N LEU A 3 2.59 -5.74 -22.27
CA LEU A 3 3.63 -5.87 -21.26
C LEU A 3 4.15 -7.32 -21.22
N PRO A 4 5.45 -7.58 -21.00
CA PRO A 4 6.03 -8.92 -20.95
C PRO A 4 5.68 -9.65 -19.63
N PHE A 5 4.44 -9.56 -19.15
CA PHE A 5 3.98 -10.26 -17.95
C PHE A 5 3.96 -11.79 -18.13
N ASN A 6 3.96 -12.27 -19.37
CA ASN A 6 4.00 -13.70 -19.69
C ASN A 6 5.25 -14.41 -19.10
N GLN A 7 6.40 -13.74 -19.04
CA GLN A 7 7.62 -14.40 -18.54
C GLN A 7 7.71 -14.46 -17.01
N VAL A 8 7.16 -13.47 -16.29
CA VAL A 8 7.34 -13.34 -14.83
C VAL A 8 6.07 -13.69 -14.06
N LEU A 9 4.92 -13.17 -14.50
CA LEU A 9 3.66 -13.28 -13.77
C LEU A 9 2.85 -14.52 -14.19
N ALA A 10 2.92 -14.93 -15.46
CA ALA A 10 2.16 -16.07 -15.95
C ALA A 10 2.46 -17.39 -15.23
N PRO A 11 3.71 -17.82 -14.96
CA PRO A 11 3.94 -19.10 -14.29
C PRO A 11 3.34 -19.15 -12.87
N MET A 12 3.28 -18.01 -12.18
CA MET A 12 2.70 -17.89 -10.83
C MET A 12 1.17 -17.76 -10.86
N LEU A 13 0.61 -16.99 -11.79
CA LEU A 13 -0.80 -16.64 -11.79
C LEU A 13 -1.67 -17.63 -12.59
N LYS A 14 -1.15 -18.17 -13.69
CA LYS A 14 -1.85 -19.08 -14.63
C LYS A 14 -2.50 -20.31 -13.95
N PRO A 15 -1.83 -21.04 -13.04
CA PRO A 15 -2.46 -22.17 -12.37
C PRO A 15 -3.60 -21.78 -11.41
N HIS A 16 -3.68 -20.51 -10.99
CA HIS A 16 -4.61 -20.03 -9.96
C HIS A 16 -5.69 -19.08 -10.51
N LEU A 17 -5.74 -18.88 -11.84
CA LEU A 17 -6.67 -17.95 -12.48
C LEU A 17 -8.14 -18.29 -12.20
N GLY A 18 -8.51 -19.57 -12.27
CA GLY A 18 -9.88 -20.01 -12.04
C GLY A 18 -10.35 -19.74 -10.60
N ARG A 19 -9.50 -20.08 -9.62
CA ARG A 19 -9.81 -19.89 -8.20
C ARG A 19 -9.89 -18.41 -7.82
N THR A 20 -8.98 -17.60 -8.34
CA THR A 20 -8.98 -16.14 -8.11
C THR A 20 -10.18 -15.46 -8.77
N ARG A 21 -10.63 -15.93 -9.94
CA ARG A 21 -11.85 -15.42 -10.60
C ARG A 21 -13.10 -15.66 -9.76
N ILE A 22 -13.28 -16.88 -9.26
CA ILE A 22 -14.43 -17.22 -8.41
C ILE A 22 -14.39 -16.40 -7.11
N PHE A 23 -13.22 -16.26 -6.50
CA PHE A 23 -13.04 -15.43 -5.30
C PHE A 23 -13.46 -13.98 -5.52
N CYS A 24 -13.02 -13.35 -6.62
CA CYS A 24 -13.37 -11.97 -6.94
C CYS A 24 -14.80 -11.77 -7.45
N HIS A 25 -15.57 -12.85 -7.68
CA HIS A 25 -17.02 -12.78 -7.93
C HIS A 25 -17.86 -12.86 -6.65
N HIS A 26 -17.23 -13.03 -5.48
CA HIS A 26 -17.96 -12.95 -4.21
C HIS A 26 -18.65 -11.58 -4.07
N PRO A 27 -19.89 -11.50 -3.56
CA PRO A 27 -20.66 -10.25 -3.49
C PRO A 27 -19.93 -9.10 -2.79
N THR A 28 -19.09 -9.41 -1.80
CA THR A 28 -18.23 -8.44 -1.09
C THR A 28 -17.23 -7.70 -2.00
N PHE A 29 -16.81 -8.31 -3.11
CA PHE A 29 -15.86 -7.74 -4.07
C PHE A 29 -16.54 -7.30 -5.39
N CYS A 30 -17.88 -7.36 -5.45
CA CYS A 30 -18.62 -6.92 -6.62
C CYS A 30 -18.38 -5.42 -6.90
N MET A 31 -18.45 -4.60 -5.84
CA MET A 31 -18.22 -3.16 -5.88
C MET A 31 -16.74 -2.76 -5.76
N SER A 32 -15.81 -3.67 -6.07
CA SER A 32 -14.37 -3.44 -5.88
C SER A 32 -13.85 -2.23 -6.65
N ILE A 33 -14.36 -1.95 -7.85
CA ILE A 33 -13.90 -0.82 -8.69
C ILE A 33 -14.23 0.51 -8.01
N LEU A 34 -15.50 0.71 -7.63
CA LEU A 34 -15.94 1.93 -6.94
C LEU A 34 -15.23 2.10 -5.60
N TYR A 35 -15.08 0.99 -4.85
CA TYR A 35 -14.32 1.00 -3.60
C TYR A 35 -12.87 1.45 -3.84
N THR A 36 -12.20 0.85 -4.83
CA THR A 36 -10.82 1.16 -5.17
C THR A 36 -10.61 2.60 -5.60
N TYR A 37 -11.55 3.12 -6.38
CA TYR A 37 -11.55 4.53 -6.76
C TYR A 37 -11.72 5.44 -5.54
N SER A 38 -12.69 5.16 -4.67
CA SER A 38 -12.97 5.98 -3.49
C SER A 38 -11.81 6.02 -2.48
N TYR A 39 -11.20 4.87 -2.15
CA TYR A 39 -10.05 4.85 -1.24
C TYR A 39 -8.80 5.41 -1.93
N GLY A 40 -8.65 5.23 -3.24
CA GLY A 40 -7.55 5.79 -4.00
C GLY A 40 -7.55 7.32 -3.96
N VAL A 41 -8.72 7.95 -4.15
CA VAL A 41 -8.89 9.40 -4.02
C VAL A 41 -8.60 9.86 -2.60
N LEU A 42 -9.15 9.16 -1.60
CA LEU A 42 -8.92 9.50 -0.19
C LEU A 42 -7.42 9.40 0.17
N GLY A 43 -6.76 8.31 -0.23
CA GLY A 43 -5.33 8.08 0.00
C GLY A 43 -4.43 9.09 -0.71
N PHE A 44 -4.81 9.50 -1.93
CA PHE A 44 -4.13 10.56 -2.66
C PHE A 44 -4.23 11.91 -1.95
N LEU A 45 -5.45 12.32 -1.55
CA LEU A 45 -5.68 13.59 -0.85
C LEU A 45 -4.97 13.63 0.51
N LEU A 46 -5.00 12.52 1.26
CA LEU A 46 -4.29 12.40 2.53
C LEU A 46 -2.78 12.51 2.33
N SER A 47 -2.22 11.79 1.34
CA SER A 47 -0.79 11.85 1.02
C SER A 47 -0.37 13.26 0.58
N ALA A 48 -1.17 13.92 -0.26
CA ALA A 48 -0.91 15.28 -0.73
C ALA A 48 -0.95 16.30 0.42
N ASN A 49 -1.96 16.21 1.30
CA ASN A 49 -2.08 17.08 2.47
C ASN A 49 -0.94 16.86 3.46
N HIS A 50 -0.54 15.60 3.69
CA HIS A 50 0.59 15.25 4.54
C HIS A 50 1.89 15.83 3.96
N LEU A 51 2.13 15.64 2.65
CA LEU A 51 3.29 16.20 1.97
C LEU A 51 3.32 17.73 2.02
N ARG A 52 2.18 18.39 1.80
CA ARG A 52 2.05 19.85 1.90
C ARG A 52 2.39 20.35 3.31
N LYS A 53 1.99 19.60 4.35
CA LYS A 53 2.31 19.95 5.73
C LYS A 53 3.81 19.80 6.03
N HIS A 54 4.45 18.70 5.61
CA HIS A 54 5.88 18.48 5.85
C HIS A 54 6.79 19.39 5.03
N LEU A 55 6.43 19.73 3.78
CA LEU A 55 7.19 20.70 2.97
C LEU A 55 7.08 22.14 3.51
N GLY A 56 6.04 22.44 4.30
CA GLY A 56 5.83 23.76 4.89
C GLY A 56 6.49 23.97 6.26
N GLU A 57 6.93 22.90 6.93
CA GLU A 57 7.65 22.97 8.19
C GLU A 57 9.13 23.30 7.91
N HIS A 58 9.54 24.55 8.16
CA HIS A 58 10.96 24.89 8.19
C HIS A 58 11.60 24.21 9.40
N PRO A 59 12.77 23.56 9.25
CA PRO A 59 13.49 23.03 10.41
C PRO A 59 13.75 24.18 11.41
N PRO A 60 13.54 23.95 12.72
CA PRO A 60 13.76 24.99 13.72
C PRO A 60 15.22 25.44 13.65
N VAL A 61 15.44 26.72 13.37
CA VAL A 61 16.77 27.34 13.39
C VAL A 61 17.24 27.37 14.85
N CYS A 62 18.13 26.45 15.25
CA CYS A 62 18.72 26.48 16.59
C CYS A 62 20.18 25.98 16.63
N SER A 63 21.03 26.90 17.08
CA SER A 63 22.28 26.81 17.88
C SER A 63 23.41 25.83 17.47
N PRO A 64 24.69 26.28 17.54
CA PRO A 64 25.85 25.57 16.95
C PRO A 64 26.32 24.29 17.68
N ASP A 65 25.76 23.90 18.81
CA ASP A 65 26.26 22.77 19.62
C ASP A 65 25.68 21.38 19.26
N THR A 66 24.79 21.29 18.26
CA THR A 66 23.97 20.07 17.95
C THR A 66 24.28 19.38 16.61
N VAL A 67 25.45 19.61 16.00
CA VAL A 67 25.80 19.16 14.62
C VAL A 67 25.62 17.65 14.35
N ARG A 68 25.79 16.78 15.37
CA ARG A 68 25.65 15.31 15.22
C ARG A 68 24.22 14.79 15.33
N ASP A 69 23.34 15.52 16.00
CA ASP A 69 21.91 15.19 16.08
C ASP A 69 21.15 15.74 14.86
N ASP A 70 21.65 16.86 14.32
CA ASP A 70 21.08 17.59 13.19
C ASP A 70 21.17 16.81 11.87
N SER A 71 22.29 16.10 11.65
CA SER A 71 22.48 15.26 10.46
C SER A 71 21.54 14.04 10.45
N ASN A 72 21.26 13.45 11.62
CA ASN A 72 20.28 12.38 11.74
C ASN A 72 18.84 12.91 11.61
N PHE A 73 18.55 14.09 12.16
CA PHE A 73 17.25 14.74 12.04
C PHE A 73 16.92 15.10 10.58
N MET A 74 17.86 15.71 9.87
CA MET A 74 17.72 16.05 8.45
C MET A 74 17.52 14.80 7.59
N LEU A 75 18.29 13.73 7.84
CA LEU A 75 18.13 12.46 7.14
C LEU A 75 16.75 11.84 7.41
N LEU A 76 16.26 11.84 8.65
CA LEU A 76 14.93 11.34 9.01
C LEU A 76 13.80 12.15 8.35
N HIS A 77 13.97 13.47 8.27
CA HIS A 77 13.04 14.35 7.59
C HIS A 77 12.98 14.05 6.09
N ASP A 78 14.14 13.96 5.43
CA ASP A 78 14.23 13.68 3.99
C ASP A 78 13.68 12.28 3.66
N LEU A 79 13.99 11.26 4.49
CA LEU A 79 13.46 9.91 4.32
C LEU A 79 11.93 9.89 4.44
N LYS A 80 11.36 10.73 5.32
CA LYS A 80 9.90 10.85 5.51
C LYS A 80 9.24 11.56 4.33
N ILE A 81 9.88 12.56 3.73
CA ILE A 81 9.43 13.19 2.49
C ILE A 81 9.47 12.18 1.34
N ILE A 82 10.58 11.44 1.19
CA ILE A 82 10.72 10.40 0.17
C ILE A 82 9.65 9.33 0.36
N ALA A 83 9.42 8.85 1.58
CA ALA A 83 8.36 7.87 1.87
C ALA A 83 6.96 8.42 1.55
N THR A 84 6.67 9.68 1.90
CA THR A 84 5.36 10.30 1.64
C THR A 84 5.14 10.54 0.15
N SER A 85 6.18 10.98 -0.58
CA SER A 85 6.12 11.20 -2.03
C SER A 85 5.98 9.88 -2.81
N MET A 86 6.67 8.80 -2.38
CA MET A 86 6.44 7.47 -2.94
C MET A 86 4.99 7.00 -2.74
N GLY A 87 4.42 7.23 -1.55
CA GLY A 87 3.00 6.96 -1.28
C GLY A 87 2.06 7.74 -2.20
N LEU A 88 2.34 9.03 -2.42
CA LEU A 88 1.59 9.87 -3.36
C LEU A 88 1.62 9.30 -4.78
N VAL A 89 2.81 8.92 -5.27
CA VAL A 89 2.98 8.33 -6.61
C VAL A 89 2.23 7.00 -6.71
N GLN A 90 2.26 6.15 -5.68
CA GLN A 90 1.51 4.90 -5.67
C GLN A 90 0.00 5.13 -5.78
N TYR A 91 -0.56 6.08 -5.01
CA TYR A 91 -1.98 6.42 -5.12
C TYR A 91 -2.34 7.10 -6.45
N ALA A 92 -1.42 7.90 -7.03
CA ALA A 92 -1.60 8.46 -8.36
C ALA A 92 -1.65 7.35 -9.43
N CYS A 93 -0.71 6.40 -9.39
CA CYS A 93 -0.69 5.23 -10.27
C CYS A 93 -1.97 4.40 -10.12
N LEU A 94 -2.46 4.21 -8.89
CA LEU A 94 -3.72 3.52 -8.62
C LEU A 94 -4.91 4.22 -9.30
N LEU A 95 -5.01 5.54 -9.14
CA LEU A 95 -6.09 6.34 -9.75
C LEU A 95 -6.01 6.31 -11.27
N VAL A 96 -4.84 6.54 -11.84
CA VAL A 96 -4.62 6.48 -13.30
C VAL A 96 -4.91 5.07 -13.81
N GLY A 97 -4.48 4.02 -13.10
CA GLY A 97 -4.79 2.63 -13.42
C GLY A 97 -6.29 2.33 -13.45
N CYS A 98 -7.05 2.91 -12.53
CA CYS A 98 -8.52 2.84 -12.55
C CYS A 98 -9.13 3.58 -13.75
N PHE A 99 -8.61 4.75 -14.12
CA PHE A 99 -9.12 5.54 -15.26
C PHE A 99 -8.75 4.94 -16.62
N THR A 100 -7.54 4.41 -16.75
CA THR A 100 -7.02 3.87 -18.02
C THR A 100 -7.24 2.36 -18.13
N GLU A 101 -7.86 1.74 -17.13
CA GLU A 101 -8.09 0.29 -17.01
C GLU A 101 -6.81 -0.53 -17.23
N ASN A 102 -5.64 0.03 -16.87
CA ASN A 102 -4.35 -0.57 -17.15
C ASN A 102 -3.83 -1.31 -15.91
N PRO A 103 -3.79 -2.67 -15.92
CA PRO A 103 -3.43 -3.45 -14.75
C PRO A 103 -1.98 -3.19 -14.27
N SER A 104 -1.07 -2.77 -15.16
CA SER A 104 0.33 -2.54 -14.79
C SER A 104 0.51 -1.45 -13.73
N LEU A 105 -0.38 -0.44 -13.72
CA LEU A 105 -0.30 0.70 -12.80
C LEU A 105 -0.74 0.37 -11.37
N PHE A 106 -1.39 -0.78 -11.16
CA PHE A 106 -1.75 -1.26 -9.82
C PHE A 106 -0.57 -1.94 -9.11
N ILE A 107 0.41 -2.44 -9.86
CA ILE A 107 1.50 -3.26 -9.32
C ILE A 107 2.32 -2.52 -8.24
N PRO A 108 2.76 -1.26 -8.44
CA PRO A 108 3.55 -0.57 -7.43
C PRO A 108 2.83 -0.45 -6.08
N HIS A 109 1.52 -0.18 -6.12
CA HIS A 109 0.71 -0.01 -4.93
C HIS A 109 0.35 -1.38 -4.30
N LEU A 110 -0.06 -2.38 -5.09
CA LEU A 110 -0.30 -3.75 -4.63
C LEU A 110 0.93 -4.37 -3.94
N THR A 111 2.10 -4.27 -4.56
CA THR A 111 3.34 -4.82 -4.00
C THR A 111 3.77 -4.05 -2.75
N GLY A 112 3.68 -2.72 -2.77
CA GLY A 112 3.98 -1.88 -1.62
C GLY A 112 3.09 -2.21 -0.42
N GLN A 113 1.77 -2.32 -0.63
CA GLN A 113 0.84 -2.69 0.43
C GLN A 113 1.07 -4.12 0.95
N MET A 114 1.38 -5.10 0.09
CA MET A 114 1.72 -6.46 0.53
C MET A 114 2.90 -6.49 1.49
N ILE A 115 3.98 -5.79 1.12
CA ILE A 115 5.19 -5.71 1.96
C ILE A 115 4.84 -5.06 3.30
N MET A 116 4.08 -3.96 3.28
CA MET A 116 3.66 -3.26 4.50
C MET A 116 2.78 -4.12 5.40
N VAL A 117 1.82 -4.86 4.84
CA VAL A 117 0.96 -5.79 5.57
C VAL A 117 1.80 -6.94 6.16
N ALA A 118 2.72 -7.52 5.39
CA ALA A 118 3.61 -8.58 5.86
C ALA A 118 4.49 -8.13 7.03
N ILE A 119 5.09 -6.94 6.96
CA ILE A 119 5.87 -6.34 8.06
C ILE A 119 5.00 -6.15 9.30
N LYS A 120 3.75 -5.67 9.14
CA LYS A 120 2.83 -5.49 10.27
C LYS A 120 2.40 -6.81 10.91
N ILE A 121 2.18 -7.85 10.11
CA ILE A 121 1.87 -9.20 10.60
C ILE A 121 3.08 -9.75 11.37
N LEU A 122 4.29 -9.62 10.83
CA LEU A 122 5.51 -10.06 11.50
C LEU A 122 5.70 -9.34 12.83
N ASN A 123 5.52 -8.02 12.86
CA ASN A 123 5.61 -7.22 14.09
C ASN A 123 4.53 -7.61 15.11
N ALA A 124 3.31 -7.87 14.65
CA ALA A 124 2.24 -8.38 15.51
C ALA A 124 2.58 -9.75 16.11
N LEU A 125 3.20 -10.65 15.33
CA LEU A 125 3.62 -11.97 15.78
C LEU A 125 4.78 -11.89 16.79
N LEU A 126 5.77 -11.02 16.56
CA LEU A 126 6.86 -10.76 17.52
C LEU A 126 6.34 -10.22 18.85
N LEU A 127 5.30 -9.38 18.83
CA LEU A 127 4.63 -8.91 20.05
C LEU A 127 3.81 -10.00 20.76
N PHE A 128 3.46 -11.07 20.05
CA PHE A 128 2.73 -12.21 20.61
C PHE A 128 3.64 -13.20 21.35
N VAL A 129 4.93 -13.24 21.01
CA VAL A 129 5.92 -14.15 21.62
C VAL A 129 6.00 -13.99 23.15
N PRO A 130 6.07 -12.77 23.73
CA PRO A 130 5.86 -12.60 25.16
C PRO A 130 4.35 -12.60 25.45
N ILE A 131 3.80 -13.70 25.96
CA ILE A 131 2.41 -13.78 26.43
C ILE A 131 2.26 -12.87 27.66
N ASN A 132 2.05 -11.59 27.41
CA ASN A 132 1.91 -10.57 28.44
C ASN A 132 0.58 -9.84 28.22
N ALA A 133 -0.22 -9.67 29.27
CA ALA A 133 -1.52 -9.01 29.20
C ALA A 133 -1.43 -7.56 28.63
N LYS A 134 -0.30 -6.87 28.88
CA LYS A 134 0.01 -5.55 28.27
C LYS A 134 0.26 -5.62 26.76
N ALA A 135 0.77 -6.73 26.23
CA ALA A 135 0.99 -6.92 24.81
C ALA A 135 -0.35 -7.18 24.08
N ILE A 136 -1.25 -7.96 24.70
CA ILE A 136 -2.60 -8.24 24.19
C ILE A 136 -3.40 -6.93 24.01
N GLY A 137 -3.37 -6.03 25.00
CA GLY A 137 -4.06 -4.74 24.91
C GLY A 137 -3.51 -3.79 23.81
N LYS A 138 -2.21 -3.91 23.46
CA LYS A 138 -1.63 -3.15 22.33
C LYS A 138 -1.95 -3.81 20.98
N LEU A 139 -2.27 -5.09 20.96
CA LEU A 139 -2.53 -5.87 19.76
C LEU A 139 -3.98 -5.70 19.27
N THR A 140 -4.94 -5.54 20.19
CA THR A 140 -6.37 -5.35 19.87
C THR A 140 -6.63 -4.16 18.96
N HIS A 141 -5.86 -3.07 19.08
CA HIS A 141 -5.98 -1.94 18.15
C HIS A 141 -5.23 -2.17 16.82
N LYS A 142 -4.19 -3.00 16.82
CA LYS A 142 -3.37 -3.28 15.63
C LYS A 142 -4.06 -4.27 14.68
N ILE A 143 -4.78 -5.26 15.20
CA ILE A 143 -5.45 -6.30 14.40
C ILE A 143 -6.49 -5.70 13.43
N PRO A 144 -7.44 -4.84 13.85
CA PRO A 144 -8.40 -4.23 12.93
C PRO A 144 -7.73 -3.43 11.82
N ALA A 145 -6.64 -2.72 12.12
CA ALA A 145 -5.89 -1.97 11.12
C ALA A 145 -5.22 -2.90 10.09
N ILE A 146 -4.68 -4.04 10.52
CA ILE A 146 -4.11 -5.05 9.61
C ILE A 146 -5.20 -5.68 8.75
N MET A 147 -6.34 -6.03 9.35
CA MET A 147 -7.50 -6.59 8.63
C MET A 147 -8.04 -5.62 7.58
N LEU A 148 -8.16 -4.32 7.91
CA LEU A 148 -8.59 -3.30 6.96
C LEU A 148 -7.59 -3.14 5.80
N MET A 149 -6.29 -3.14 6.09
CA MET A 149 -5.27 -3.08 5.03
C MET A 149 -5.31 -4.30 4.12
N ALA A 150 -5.47 -5.50 4.70
CA ALA A 150 -5.64 -6.72 3.92
C ALA A 150 -6.92 -6.70 3.07
N PHE A 151 -8.02 -6.16 3.60
CA PHE A 151 -9.26 -5.99 2.86
C PHE A 151 -9.09 -5.02 1.68
N ASN A 152 -8.46 -3.87 1.90
CA ASN A 152 -8.16 -2.89 0.85
C ASN A 152 -7.32 -3.53 -0.26
N TRP A 153 -6.29 -4.28 0.14
CA TRP A 153 -5.45 -5.01 -0.79
C TRP A 153 -6.23 -6.04 -1.62
N LEU A 154 -7.12 -6.80 -1.00
CA LEU A 154 -7.97 -7.78 -1.70
C LEU A 154 -8.92 -7.10 -2.70
N GLN A 155 -9.49 -5.95 -2.35
CA GLN A 155 -10.34 -5.16 -3.25
C GLN A 155 -9.56 -4.72 -4.49
N GLU A 156 -8.37 -4.14 -4.29
CA GLU A 156 -7.48 -3.73 -5.36
C GLU A 156 -7.02 -4.90 -6.23
N PHE A 157 -6.65 -6.02 -5.61
CA PHE A 157 -6.25 -7.22 -6.32
C PHE A 157 -7.37 -7.73 -7.22
N CYS A 158 -8.62 -7.66 -6.76
CA CYS A 158 -9.77 -8.02 -7.58
C CYS A 158 -10.01 -7.05 -8.75
N VAL A 159 -9.71 -5.76 -8.60
CA VAL A 159 -9.73 -4.79 -9.73
C VAL A 159 -8.62 -5.10 -10.72
N PHE A 160 -7.38 -5.28 -10.24
CA PHE A 160 -6.23 -5.70 -11.06
C PHE A 160 -6.53 -6.98 -11.84
N ARG A 161 -7.16 -7.98 -11.20
CA ARG A 161 -7.56 -9.23 -11.86
C ARG A 161 -8.68 -9.03 -12.88
N LYS A 162 -9.64 -8.13 -12.65
CA LYS A 162 -10.70 -7.80 -13.62
C LYS A 162 -10.12 -7.16 -14.88
N TYR A 163 -9.10 -6.32 -14.75
CA TYR A 163 -8.44 -5.64 -15.88
C TYR A 163 -7.33 -6.49 -16.55
N LEU A 164 -6.89 -7.58 -15.92
CA LEU A 164 -6.01 -8.57 -16.53
C LEU A 164 -6.74 -9.35 -17.63
N CYS A 165 -6.47 -9.01 -18.88
CA CYS A 165 -6.93 -9.79 -20.02
C CYS A 165 -6.18 -11.13 -20.10
N ILE A 166 -6.85 -12.17 -20.62
CA ILE A 166 -6.22 -13.49 -20.89
C ILE A 166 -5.02 -13.35 -21.85
N CYS A 167 -5.02 -12.33 -22.71
CA CYS A 167 -3.95 -12.06 -23.68
C CYS A 167 -2.71 -11.34 -23.09
N ASP A 168 -2.78 -10.83 -21.86
CA ASP A 168 -1.64 -10.26 -21.12
C ASP A 168 -0.92 -11.33 -20.27
N LEU A 169 -1.42 -12.58 -20.29
CA LEU A 169 -0.87 -13.72 -19.56
C LEU A 169 -0.23 -14.77 -20.48
#